data_AF-A0A6V8NV17-F1
#
_entry.id   AF-A0A6V8NV17-F1
#
_cell.length_a   1.000
_cell.length_b   1.000
_cell.length_c   1.000
_cell.angle_alpha   90.00
_cell.angle_beta   90.00
_cell.angle_gamma   90.00
#
_symmetry.space_group_name_H-M   'P 1'
#
loop_
_entity.id
_entity.type
_entity.pdbx_description
1 polymer ?
#
loop_
_entity_poly.entity_id
_entity_poly.type
_entity_poly.pdbx_seq_one_letter_code
_entity_poly.pdbx_strand_id
1 'polypeptide(L)' 'MGFDILSLILFLPLAGSILVLLIPKENKNLIKGASLVFSLPSLVLSGLLYYYFDHSLGAMQFQVNVPWVTS' A
#
# COMPACT_ATOMS: atom_id res chain seq x y z
N MET A 1 10.75 -14.21 -7.72
CA MET A 1 10.44 -13.16 -6.72
C MET A 1 9.97 -11.95 -7.50
N GLY A 2 8.74 -11.99 -7.99
CA GLY A 2 8.13 -10.84 -8.67
C GLY A 2 7.76 -9.79 -7.62
N PHE A 3 7.92 -8.52 -7.96
CA PHE A 3 7.50 -7.43 -7.09
C PHE A 3 5.96 -7.40 -7.07
N ASP A 4 5.35 -7.75 -5.93
CA ASP A 4 3.89 -7.74 -5.78
C ASP A 4 3.39 -6.32 -5.48
N ILE A 5 2.69 -5.72 -6.46
CA ILE A 5 2.12 -4.37 -6.35
C ILE A 5 1.15 -4.29 -5.16
N LEU A 6 0.42 -5.37 -4.86
CA LEU A 6 -0.50 -5.46 -3.73
C LEU A 6 0.20 -5.28 -2.39
N SER A 7 1.37 -5.91 -2.21
CA SER A 7 2.16 -5.77 -0.99
C SER A 7 2.68 -4.35 -0.82
N LEU A 8 3.09 -3.68 -1.90
CA LEU A 8 3.49 -2.28 -1.84
C LEU A 8 2.33 -1.37 -1.40
N ILE A 9 1.15 -1.52 -2.03
CA ILE A 9 -0.05 -0.74 -1.67
C ILE A 9 -0.40 -0.94 -0.18
N LEU A 10 -0.21 -2.16 0.35
CA LEU A 10 -0.48 -2.48 1.75
C LEU A 10 0.58 -1.90 2.71
N PHE A 11 1.86 -2.09 2.41
CA PHE A 11 2.96 -1.80 3.34
C PHE A 11 3.45 -0.35 3.31
N LEU A 12 3.31 0.38 2.20
CA LEU A 12 3.69 1.79 2.12
C LEU A 12 2.97 2.69 3.14
N PRO A 13 1.62 2.68 3.22
CA PRO A 13 0.91 3.54 4.18
C PRO A 13 1.14 3.06 5.61
N LEU A 14 1.33 1.74 5.83
CA LEU A 14 1.70 1.20 7.13
C LEU A 14 3.07 1.72 7.60
N ALA A 15 4.08 1.66 6.73
CA ALA A 15 5.41 2.20 7.01
C ALA A 15 5.35 3.71 7.30
N GLY A 16 4.58 4.46 6.50
CA GLY A 16 4.34 5.88 6.76
C GLY A 16 3.67 6.16 8.11
N SER A 17 2.73 5.30 8.52
CA SER A 17 2.06 5.41 9.82
C SER A 17 3.04 5.20 10.97
N ILE A 18 3.92 4.20 10.85
CA ILE A 18 4.98 3.92 11.84
C ILE A 18 5.95 5.11 11.93
N LEU A 19 6.36 5.69 10.79
CA LEU A 19 7.23 6.86 10.78
C LEU A 19 6.57 8.09 11.41
N VAL A 20 5.27 8.26 11.21
CA VAL A 20 4.49 9.35 11.84
C VAL A 20 4.45 9.22 13.36
N LEU A 21 4.45 8.01 13.92
CA LEU A 21 4.51 7.80 15.38
C LEU A 21 5.82 8.32 16.00
N LEU A 22 6.91 8.38 15.22
CA LEU A 22 8.19 8.91 15.67
C LEU A 22 8.26 10.44 15.61
N ILE A 23 7.28 11.10 14.97
CA ILE A 23 7.26 12.55 14.81
C ILE A 23 6.60 13.20 16.03
N PRO A 24 7.23 14.22 16.67
CA PRO A 24 6.63 14.98 17.75
C PRO A 24 5.30 15.63 17.34
N LYS A 25 4.28 15.52 18.18
CA LYS A 25 2.90 15.99 17.92
C LYS A 25 2.79 17.50 17.70
N GLU A 26 3.78 18.29 18.14
CA GLU A 26 3.85 19.73 17.88
C GLU A 26 4.02 20.03 16.39
N ASN A 27 4.70 19.14 15.65
CA ASN A 27 5.08 19.34 14.26
C ASN A 27 3.97 18.88 13.29
N LYS A 28 2.79 19.48 13.40
CA LYS A 28 1.60 19.13 12.60
C LYS A 28 1.84 19.16 11.09
N ASN A 29 2.67 20.10 10.60
CA ASN A 29 3.00 20.18 9.17
C ASN A 29 3.85 18.99 8.72
N LEU A 30 4.79 18.53 9.54
CA LEU A 30 5.67 17.41 9.23
C LEU A 30 4.87 16.10 9.23
N ILE A 31 3.98 15.91 10.22
CA ILE A 31 3.03 14.79 10.26
C ILE A 31 2.20 14.74 8.98
N LYS A 32 1.55 15.85 8.61
CA LYS A 32 0.72 15.91 7.39
C LYS A 32 1.53 15.62 6.12
N GLY A 33 2.72 16.21 5.99
CA GLY A 33 3.60 16.00 4.85
C GLY A 33 4.04 14.55 4.72
N ALA A 34 4.49 13.94 5.83
CA ALA A 34 4.88 12.53 5.86
C ALA A 34 3.69 11.62 5.52
N SER A 35 2.54 11.79 6.18
CA SER A 35 1.33 11.01 5.87
C SER A 35 0.95 11.09 4.40
N LEU A 36 1.05 12.27 3.79
CA LEU A 36 0.73 12.48 2.39
C LEU A 36 1.74 11.77 1.46
N VAL A 37 3.04 11.91 1.72
CA VAL A 37 4.10 11.28 0.92
C VAL A 37 4.01 9.75 0.93
N PHE A 38 3.62 9.13 2.05
CA PHE A 38 3.50 7.67 2.13
C PHE A 38 2.15 7.13 1.62
N SER A 39 1.08 7.93 1.63
CA SER A 39 -0.24 7.51 1.12
C SER A 39 -0.42 7.75 -0.39
N LEU A 40 0.17 8.82 -0.94
CA LEU A 40 0.06 9.16 -2.36
C LEU A 40 0.50 8.04 -3.31
N PRO A 41 1.67 7.40 -3.14
CA PRO A 41 2.10 6.33 -4.03
C PRO A 41 1.13 5.14 -4.00
N SER A 42 0.57 4.81 -2.83
CA SER A 42 -0.41 3.74 -2.67
C SER A 42 -1.70 4.03 -3.45
N LEU A 43 -2.12 5.30 -3.49
CA LEU A 43 -3.24 5.74 -4.31
C LEU A 43 -2.94 5.63 -5.80
N VAL A 44 -1.75 6.08 -6.24
CA VAL A 44 -1.33 5.98 -7.64
C VAL A 44 -1.24 4.51 -8.08
N LEU A 45 -0.63 3.65 -7.27
CA LEU A 45 -0.52 2.21 -7.53
C LEU A 45 -1.90 1.54 -7.58
N SER A 46 -2.84 1.93 -6.72
CA SER A 46 -4.23 1.45 -6.77
C SER A 46 -4.92 1.87 -8.08
N GLY A 47 -4.73 3.11 -8.52
CA GLY A 47 -5.24 3.58 -9.81
C GLY A 47 -4.64 2.84 -11.01
N LEU A 48 -3.33 2.56 -10.99
CA LEU A 48 -2.67 1.74 -12.00
C LEU A 48 -3.22 0.31 -12.00
N LEU A 49 -3.41 -0.29 -10.83
CA LEU A 49 -3.97 -1.63 -10.68
C LEU A 49 -5.38 -1.71 -11.27
N TYR A 50 -6.20 -0.69 -11.02
CA TYR A 50 -7.53 -0.57 -11.62
C TYR A 50 -7.47 -0.46 -13.15
N TYR A 51 -6.55 0.34 -13.68
CA TYR A 51 -6.38 0.47 -15.13
C TYR A 51 -5.96 -0.83 -15.82
N TYR A 52 -5.13 -1.66 -15.17
CA TYR A 52 -4.70 -2.95 -15.68
C TYR A 52 -5.69 -4.10 -15.39
N PHE A 53 -6.78 -3.85 -14.65
CA PHE A 53 -7.75 -4.88 -14.31
C PHE A 53 -8.62 -5.24 -15.52
N ASP A 54 -8.65 -6.51 -15.89
CA ASP A 54 -9.48 -7.01 -16.98
C ASP A 54 -10.88 -7.38 -16.49
N HIS A 55 -11.88 -6.56 -16.79
CA HIS A 55 -13.26 -6.81 -16.35
C HIS A 55 -13.91 -8.07 -16.94
N SER A 56 -13.31 -8.69 -17.96
CA SER A 56 -13.84 -9.92 -18.58
C SER A 56 -13.47 -11.19 -17.80
N LEU A 57 -12.42 -11.13 -16.97
CA LEU A 57 -11.97 -12.26 -16.16
C LEU A 57 -12.67 -12.24 -14.80
N GLY A 58 -13.59 -13.17 -14.56
CA GLY A 58 -14.32 -13.33 -13.30
C GLY A 58 -13.51 -13.88 -12.11
N ALA A 59 -12.18 -13.88 -12.20
CA ALA A 59 -11.26 -14.41 -11.18
C ALA A 59 -10.50 -13.29 -10.45
N MET A 60 -9.95 -13.59 -9.27
CA MET A 60 -9.00 -12.68 -8.61
C MET A 60 -7.71 -12.60 -9.44
N GLN A 61 -7.48 -11.44 -10.06
CA GLN A 61 -6.32 -11.20 -10.93
C GLN A 61 -5.05 -10.83 -10.16
N PHE A 62 -5.22 -10.21 -8.99
CA PHE A 62 -4.11 -9.83 -8.12
C PHE A 62 -4.30 -10.51 -6.77
N GLN A 63 -3.58 -11.60 -6.54
CA GLN A 63 -3.64 -12.33 -5.29
C GLN A 63 -2.25 -12.68 -4.79
N VAL A 64 -2.05 -12.49 -3.49
CA VAL A 64 -0.89 -12.97 -2.76
C VAL A 64 -1.42 -13.97 -1.75
N ASN A 65 -1.22 -15.26 -2.02
CA ASN A 65 -1.62 -16.34 -1.12
C ASN A 65 -0.39 -16.81 -0.35
N VAL A 66 -0.34 -16.48 0.94
CA VAL A 66 0.68 -17.00 1.87
C VAL A 66 -0.03 -17.98 2.79
N PRO A 67 0.32 -19.28 2.76
CA PRO A 67 -0.32 -20.27 3.62
C PRO A 67 -0.01 -19.96 5.08
N TRP A 68 -1.05 -19.83 5.89
CA TRP A 68 -0.91 -19.55 7.33
C TRP A 68 -0.44 -20.78 8.12
N VAL A 69 -0.87 -21.98 7.70
CA VAL A 69 -0.43 -23.28 8.25
C VAL A 69 -0.13 -24.20 7.07
N THR A 70 1.07 -24.78 7.04
CA THR A 70 1.55 -25.67 5.96
C THR A 70 1.34 -27.16 6.26
N SER A 71 0.44 -27.46 7.21
CA SER A 71 0.18 -28.83 7.68
C SER A 71 -0.32 -29.73 6.57
#